data_AF-A0A093ZQ82-F1
#
_entry.id   AF-A0A093ZQ82-F1
#
_cell.length_a   1.000
_cell.length_b   1.000
_cell.length_c   1.000
_cell.angle_alpha   90.00
_cell.angle_beta   90.00
_cell.angle_gamma   90.00
#
_symmetry.space_group_name_H-M   'P 1'
#
loop_
_entity.id
_entity.type
_entity.pdbx_description
1 polymer ?
#
loop_
_entity_poly.entity_id
_entity_poly.type
_entity_poly.pdbx_seq_one_letter_code
_entity_poly.pdbx_strand_id
1 'polypeptide(L)'
;MPPRIHRPSRALSSLLRTTNTPTTTLLPRQYATATITANTSSHPTLPPLKSRLPTTQPISLKPAQFRKTQLLRQYASLLRSTPLLILFQHNNLNSTEWTSLRRELAAALAKVDAELALAGEPAPSGSAVKLQIVQTGIFAAALRVVEYFDPSVVAPGEASHT
;
A
#
# COMPACT_ATOMS: atom_id res chain seq x y z
N MET A 1 28.81 15.97 -34.07
CA MET A 1 27.55 16.29 -33.34
C MET A 1 27.92 16.86 -31.98
N PRO A 2 27.32 17.98 -31.54
CA PRO A 2 27.62 18.56 -30.23
C PRO A 2 26.76 17.93 -29.11
N PRO A 3 27.25 17.85 -27.85
CA PRO A 3 26.52 17.22 -26.74
C PRO A 3 25.41 18.11 -26.17
N ARG A 4 24.27 17.50 -25.79
CA ARG A 4 23.13 18.19 -25.16
C ARG A 4 23.39 18.42 -23.68
N ILE A 5 23.57 19.68 -23.29
CA ILE A 5 23.65 20.11 -21.88
C ILE A 5 22.22 20.33 -21.36
N HIS A 6 21.82 19.59 -20.33
CA HIS A 6 20.54 19.79 -19.65
C HIS A 6 20.64 20.95 -18.64
N ARG A 7 19.81 21.98 -18.82
CA ARG A 7 19.61 23.06 -17.83
C ARG A 7 18.61 22.59 -16.75
N PRO A 8 18.91 22.73 -15.44
CA PRO A 8 17.91 22.52 -14.40
C PRO A 8 16.90 23.68 -14.37
N SER A 9 15.61 23.34 -14.39
CA SER A 9 14.50 24.29 -14.25
C SER A 9 14.45 24.84 -12.82
N ARG A 10 14.63 26.15 -12.70
CA ARG A 10 14.49 26.91 -11.45
C ARG A 10 13.12 27.60 -11.49
N ALA A 11 12.14 27.06 -10.77
CA ALA A 11 10.92 27.79 -10.42
C ALA A 11 10.34 27.21 -9.12
N LEU A 12 10.91 27.63 -8.00
CA LEU A 12 10.15 27.81 -6.76
C LEU A 12 9.37 29.12 -6.90
N SER A 13 8.22 29.17 -6.23
CA SER A 13 7.33 30.34 -6.00
C SER A 13 6.10 30.43 -6.89
N SER A 14 4.98 29.89 -6.40
CA SER A 14 3.71 30.63 -6.37
C SER A 14 2.82 30.03 -5.29
N LEU A 15 3.09 30.44 -4.05
CA LEU A 15 2.10 30.45 -2.99
C LEU A 15 1.07 31.55 -3.34
N LEU A 16 -0.21 31.24 -3.10
CA LEU A 16 -1.33 32.18 -3.00
C LEU A 16 -1.73 32.90 -4.29
N ARG A 17 -2.64 32.28 -5.05
CA ARG A 17 -3.57 33.01 -5.94
C ARG A 17 -4.99 32.85 -5.39
N THR A 18 -5.44 33.88 -4.69
CA THR A 18 -6.81 34.06 -4.23
C THR A 18 -7.68 34.51 -5.40
N THR A 19 -8.66 33.71 -5.80
CA THR A 19 -9.74 34.15 -6.68
C THR A 19 -10.94 34.54 -5.83
N ASN A 20 -11.27 35.83 -5.86
CA ASN A 20 -12.39 36.46 -5.18
C ASN A 20 -13.67 36.18 -5.99
N THR A 21 -14.65 35.47 -5.41
CA THR A 21 -16.03 35.40 -5.92
C THR A 21 -17.00 35.61 -4.76
N PRO A 22 -17.83 36.66 -4.77
CA PRO A 22 -18.74 36.97 -3.67
C PRO A 22 -20.14 36.45 -3.97
N THR A 23 -20.56 35.33 -3.39
CA THR A 23 -21.99 35.05 -3.23
C THR A 23 -22.24 34.00 -2.14
N THR A 24 -23.29 34.25 -1.37
CA THR A 24 -24.15 33.30 -0.63
C THR A 24 -23.95 33.22 0.90
N THR A 25 -24.95 33.81 1.59
CA THR A 25 -25.53 33.44 2.89
C THR A 25 -24.63 33.43 4.14
N LEU A 26 -24.84 34.45 4.97
CA LEU A 26 -24.36 34.59 6.34
C LEU A 26 -25.00 33.53 7.26
N LEU A 27 -24.23 32.50 7.61
CA LEU A 27 -24.43 31.74 8.84
C LEU A 27 -23.47 32.32 9.89
N PRO A 28 -23.90 32.52 11.16
CA PRO A 28 -23.01 32.98 12.21
C PRO A 28 -21.98 31.88 12.50
N ARG A 29 -20.75 32.09 12.04
CA ARG A 29 -19.60 31.27 12.41
C ARG A 29 -19.29 31.60 13.88
N GLN A 30 -19.78 30.76 14.78
CA GLN A 30 -19.43 30.83 16.19
C GLN A 30 -17.95 30.48 16.32
N TYR A 31 -17.12 31.50 16.54
CA TYR A 31 -15.74 31.28 16.97
C TYR A 31 -15.78 30.82 18.42
N ALA A 32 -15.30 29.61 18.68
CA ALA A 32 -15.02 29.16 20.04
C ALA A 32 -13.76 29.88 20.51
N THR A 33 -13.92 31.02 21.18
CA THR A 33 -12.85 31.69 21.91
C THR A 33 -12.62 30.89 23.20
N ALA A 34 -11.57 30.07 23.23
CA ALA A 34 -11.11 29.48 24.48
C ALA A 34 -10.46 30.59 25.32
N THR A 35 -11.15 31.02 26.36
CA THR A 35 -10.59 31.89 27.40
C THR A 35 -9.50 31.11 28.14
N ILE A 36 -8.24 31.55 27.99
CA ILE A 36 -7.12 31.04 28.77
C ILE A 36 -7.23 31.67 30.17
N THR A 37 -7.86 30.96 31.10
CA THR A 37 -7.66 31.24 32.53
C THR A 37 -6.28 30.71 32.90
N ALA A 38 -5.37 31.64 33.22
CA ALA A 38 -4.04 31.35 33.71
C ALA A 38 -4.14 30.78 35.13
N ASN A 39 -4.40 29.47 35.23
CA ASN A 39 -4.24 28.72 36.46
C ASN A 39 -2.85 28.10 36.49
N THR A 40 -2.13 28.45 37.54
CA THR A 40 -0.81 27.97 37.93
C THR A 40 -0.75 26.44 38.00
N SER A 41 0.37 25.88 37.51
CA SER A 41 0.85 24.50 37.68
C SER A 41 -0.12 23.35 37.33
N SER A 42 -0.22 23.02 36.05
CA SER A 42 -0.21 21.62 35.58
C SER A 42 0.03 21.61 34.08
N HIS A 43 1.10 20.93 33.64
CA HIS A 43 1.32 20.71 32.21
C HIS A 43 0.08 19.97 31.65
N PRO A 44 -0.54 20.42 30.56
CA PRO A 44 -1.52 19.60 29.88
C PRO A 44 -0.75 18.43 29.26
N THR A 45 -0.73 17.29 29.96
CA THR A 45 -0.20 16.04 29.44
C THR A 45 -1.07 15.65 28.26
N LEU A 46 -0.67 16.06 27.06
CA LEU A 46 -1.34 15.64 25.83
C LEU A 46 -1.39 14.10 25.88
N PRO A 47 -2.57 13.48 25.72
CA PRO A 47 -2.65 12.02 25.72
C PRO A 47 -1.74 11.46 24.63
N PRO A 48 -1.06 10.34 24.90
CA PRO A 48 -0.04 9.77 24.03
C PRO A 48 -0.59 9.62 22.62
N LEU A 49 0.22 9.91 21.60
CA LEU A 49 -0.18 9.88 20.17
C LEU A 49 -0.92 8.60 19.76
N LYS A 50 -0.68 7.50 20.47
CA LYS A 50 -1.35 6.20 20.35
C LYS A 50 -2.87 6.25 20.53
N SER A 51 -3.40 7.13 21.39
CA SER A 51 -4.86 7.21 21.65
C SER A 51 -5.63 8.00 20.59
N ARG A 52 -4.92 8.64 19.64
CA ARG A 52 -5.51 9.48 18.58
C ARG A 52 -5.48 8.82 17.21
N LEU A 53 -4.76 7.72 17.07
CA LEU A 53 -4.61 7.03 15.80
C LEU A 53 -5.71 5.99 15.64
N PRO A 54 -6.34 5.86 14.46
CA PRO A 54 -7.32 4.81 14.23
C PRO A 54 -6.64 3.44 14.32
N THR A 55 -7.30 2.49 14.97
CA THR A 55 -6.84 1.10 15.14
C THR A 55 -6.42 0.43 13.83
N THR A 56 -7.03 0.81 12.71
CA THR A 56 -6.79 0.21 11.40
C THR A 56 -5.60 0.81 10.64
N GLN A 57 -5.04 1.94 11.09
CA GLN A 57 -3.90 2.58 10.44
C GLN A 57 -2.79 2.83 11.45
N PRO A 58 -1.92 1.83 11.68
CA PRO A 58 -0.76 2.03 12.53
C PRO A 58 0.19 3.07 11.96
N ILE A 59 1.07 3.58 12.82
CA ILE A 59 2.11 4.53 12.42
C ILE A 59 3.03 3.81 11.44
N SER A 60 3.10 4.33 10.21
CA SER A 60 3.95 3.79 9.17
C SER A 60 4.98 4.83 8.76
N LEU A 61 6.21 4.39 8.49
CA LEU A 61 7.30 5.24 8.00
C LEU A 61 6.89 6.03 6.74
N LYS A 62 6.03 5.45 5.89
CA LYS A 62 5.51 6.08 4.69
C LYS A 62 3.98 6.13 4.75
N PRO A 63 3.35 7.22 4.29
CA PRO A 63 1.89 7.31 4.27
C PRO A 63 1.22 6.17 3.49
N ALA A 64 0.10 5.67 4.02
CA ALA A 64 -0.66 4.56 3.45
C ALA A 64 -1.36 4.91 2.13
N GLN A 65 -1.62 6.20 1.87
CA GLN A 65 -2.26 6.68 0.64
C GLN A 65 -1.44 6.41 -0.64
N PHE A 66 -0.13 6.18 -0.51
CA PHE A 66 0.71 5.95 -1.67
C PHE A 66 0.60 4.50 -2.18
N ARG A 67 0.38 4.36 -3.50
CA ARG A 67 0.37 3.06 -4.20
C ARG A 67 1.60 2.21 -3.87
N LYS A 68 2.79 2.83 -3.76
CA LYS A 68 4.03 2.10 -3.44
C LYS A 68 3.96 1.40 -2.07
N THR A 69 3.43 2.08 -1.06
CA THR A 69 3.23 1.53 0.29
C THR A 69 2.23 0.39 0.25
N GLN A 70 1.14 0.55 -0.51
CA GLN A 70 0.11 -0.48 -0.67
C GLN A 70 0.66 -1.74 -1.35
N LEU A 71 1.37 -1.59 -2.47
CA LEU A 71 1.98 -2.71 -3.20
C LEU A 71 3.00 -3.46 -2.35
N LEU A 72 3.80 -2.76 -1.54
CA LEU A 72 4.76 -3.40 -0.65
C LEU A 72 4.06 -4.30 0.38
N ARG A 73 2.98 -3.81 1.01
CA ARG A 73 2.19 -4.60 1.97
C ARG A 73 1.53 -5.80 1.30
N GLN A 74 0.97 -5.60 0.10
CA GLN A 74 0.37 -6.66 -0.68
C GLN A 74 1.39 -7.75 -1.05
N TYR A 75 2.57 -7.38 -1.54
CA TYR A 75 3.61 -8.34 -1.90
C TYR A 75 4.20 -9.05 -0.69
N ALA A 76 4.40 -8.36 0.44
CA ALA A 76 4.87 -9.01 1.67
C ALA A 76 3.86 -10.04 2.20
N SER A 77 2.55 -9.71 2.15
CA SER A 77 1.48 -10.66 2.51
C SER A 77 1.41 -11.85 1.55
N LEU A 78 1.57 -11.60 0.25
CA LEU A 78 1.63 -12.63 -0.77
C LEU A 78 2.80 -13.59 -0.50
N LEU A 79 4.01 -13.06 -0.34
CA LEU A 79 5.22 -13.86 -0.09
C LEU A 79 5.14 -14.74 1.17
N ARG A 80 4.40 -14.31 2.19
CA ARG A 80 4.19 -15.12 3.41
C ARG A 80 3.10 -16.18 3.26
N SER A 81 2.09 -15.92 2.43
CA SER A 81 0.95 -16.83 2.29
C SER A 81 1.09 -17.83 1.13
N THR A 82 1.92 -17.55 0.12
CA THR A 82 2.12 -18.43 -1.03
C THR A 82 3.38 -19.29 -0.84
N PRO A 83 3.25 -20.61 -0.63
CA PRO A 83 4.41 -21.49 -0.48
C PRO A 83 5.18 -21.70 -1.79
N LEU A 84 4.51 -21.56 -2.95
CA LEU A 84 5.10 -21.71 -4.28
C LEU A 84 4.77 -20.50 -5.15
N LEU A 85 5.80 -19.94 -5.79
CA LEU A 85 5.67 -18.85 -6.73
C LEU A 85 6.60 -19.09 -7.92
N ILE A 86 6.08 -18.93 -9.13
CA ILE A 86 6.83 -19.08 -10.37
C ILE A 86 6.99 -17.70 -11.02
N LEU A 87 8.24 -17.31 -11.28
CA LEU A 87 8.57 -16.01 -11.87
C LEU A 87 8.74 -16.15 -13.37
N PHE A 88 8.01 -15.33 -14.12
CA PHE A 88 8.10 -15.26 -15.58
C PHE A 88 8.60 -13.89 -16.02
N GLN A 89 9.42 -13.88 -17.06
CA GLN A 89 9.66 -12.68 -17.85
C GLN A 89 8.57 -12.61 -18.93
N HIS A 90 7.91 -11.46 -19.04
CA HIS A 90 7.00 -11.17 -20.13
C HIS A 90 7.52 -9.97 -20.94
N ASN A 91 7.25 -9.94 -22.24
CA ASN A 91 7.61 -8.83 -23.12
C ASN A 91 6.37 -8.36 -23.87
N ASN A 92 6.03 -7.08 -23.75
CA ASN A 92 5.01 -6.36 -24.55
C ASN A 92 3.73 -7.15 -24.86
N LEU A 93 3.21 -7.90 -23.89
CA LEU A 93 1.96 -8.64 -24.05
C LEU A 93 0.75 -7.69 -24.00
N ASN A 94 -0.15 -7.86 -24.95
CA ASN A 94 -1.38 -7.09 -25.07
C ASN A 94 -2.45 -7.58 -24.09
N SER A 95 -3.47 -6.74 -23.82
CA SER A 95 -4.56 -7.07 -22.90
C SER A 95 -5.35 -8.32 -23.34
N THR A 96 -5.51 -8.52 -24.65
CA THR A 96 -6.18 -9.70 -25.24
C THR A 96 -5.38 -10.98 -25.02
N GLU A 97 -4.06 -10.91 -25.17
CA GLU A 97 -3.14 -12.03 -24.93
C GLU A 97 -3.12 -12.40 -23.45
N TRP A 98 -3.04 -11.42 -22.55
CA TRP A 98 -3.14 -11.66 -21.11
C TRP A 98 -4.44 -12.35 -20.71
N THR A 99 -5.56 -11.94 -21.32
CA THR A 99 -6.87 -12.54 -21.03
C THR A 99 -6.94 -13.96 -21.56
N SER A 100 -6.39 -14.20 -22.77
CA SER A 100 -6.31 -15.53 -23.37
C SER A 100 -5.44 -16.47 -22.52
N LEU A 101 -4.25 -16.04 -22.11
CA LEU A 101 -3.36 -16.80 -21.23
C LEU A 101 -4.03 -17.18 -19.90
N ARG A 102 -4.71 -16.22 -19.26
CA ARG A 102 -5.44 -16.49 -18.00
C ARG A 102 -6.59 -17.48 -18.20
N ARG A 103 -7.30 -17.40 -19.33
CA ARG A 103 -8.39 -18.33 -19.66
C ARG A 103 -7.87 -19.75 -19.89
N GLU A 104 -6.82 -19.90 -20.70
CA GLU A 104 -6.23 -21.22 -20.98
C GLU A 104 -5.65 -21.85 -19.70
N LEU A 105 -4.99 -21.05 -18.86
CA LEU A 105 -4.48 -21.50 -17.57
C LEU A 105 -5.63 -21.98 -16.65
N ALA A 106 -6.71 -21.21 -16.54
CA ALA A 106 -7.86 -21.60 -15.73
C ALA A 106 -8.52 -22.90 -16.24
N ALA A 107 -8.64 -23.07 -17.57
CA ALA A 107 -9.17 -24.29 -18.17
C ALA A 107 -8.26 -25.50 -17.95
N ALA A 108 -6.93 -25.32 -18.01
CA ALA A 108 -5.97 -26.38 -17.72
C ALA A 108 -6.02 -26.81 -16.24
N LEU A 109 -6.05 -25.86 -15.32
CA LEU A 109 -6.17 -26.16 -13.90
C LEU A 109 -7.50 -26.83 -13.55
N ALA A 110 -8.60 -26.42 -14.17
CA ALA A 110 -9.89 -27.08 -13.96
C ALA A 110 -9.89 -28.56 -14.37
N LYS A 111 -9.12 -28.94 -15.40
CA LYS A 111 -8.94 -30.35 -15.79
C LYS A 111 -8.15 -31.12 -14.73
N VAL A 112 -7.05 -30.54 -14.25
CA VAL A 112 -6.24 -31.14 -13.18
C VAL A 112 -7.05 -31.31 -11.90
N ASP A 113 -7.84 -30.29 -11.52
CA ASP A 113 -8.72 -30.36 -10.35
C ASP A 113 -9.75 -31.50 -10.49
N ALA A 114 -10.31 -31.70 -11.69
CA ALA A 114 -11.23 -32.80 -11.97
C ALA A 114 -10.55 -34.17 -11.91
N GLU A 115 -9.33 -34.31 -12.43
CA GLU A 115 -8.54 -35.55 -12.35
C GLU A 115 -8.17 -35.90 -10.90
N LEU A 116 -7.74 -34.91 -10.11
CA LEU A 116 -7.44 -35.09 -8.69
C LEU A 116 -8.69 -35.45 -7.88
N ALA A 117 -9.84 -34.86 -8.21
CA ALA A 117 -11.11 -35.21 -7.59
C ALA A 117 -11.52 -36.66 -7.86
N LEU A 118 -11.25 -37.18 -9.07
CA LEU A 118 -11.45 -38.61 -9.39
C LEU A 118 -10.46 -39.52 -8.64
N ALA A 119 -9.24 -39.06 -8.41
CA ALA A 119 -8.23 -39.78 -7.65
C ALA A 119 -8.49 -39.79 -6.12
N GLY A 120 -9.44 -38.98 -5.63
CA GLY A 120 -9.79 -38.90 -4.20
C GLY A 120 -8.80 -38.11 -3.35
N GLU A 121 -7.84 -37.42 -3.96
CA GLU A 121 -6.90 -36.55 -3.27
C GLU A 121 -7.54 -35.18 -2.97
N PRO A 122 -7.16 -34.49 -1.89
CA PRO A 122 -7.63 -33.13 -1.63
C PRO A 122 -7.08 -32.19 -2.70
N ALA A 123 -7.89 -31.93 -3.73
CA ALA A 123 -7.51 -31.08 -4.84
C ALA A 123 -7.27 -29.64 -4.33
N PRO A 124 -6.06 -29.07 -4.51
CA PRO A 124 -5.88 -27.64 -4.31
C PRO A 124 -6.79 -26.92 -5.30
N SER A 125 -7.55 -25.91 -4.83
CA SER A 125 -8.44 -25.18 -5.74
C SER A 125 -7.60 -24.44 -6.78
N GLY A 126 -7.66 -24.87 -8.05
CA GLY A 126 -7.01 -24.18 -9.17
C GLY A 126 -7.42 -22.71 -9.29
N SER A 127 -8.59 -22.36 -8.75
CA SER A 127 -9.08 -20.97 -8.61
C SER A 127 -8.20 -20.08 -7.72
N ALA A 128 -7.41 -20.65 -6.80
CA ALA A 128 -6.47 -19.92 -5.96
C ALA A 128 -5.21 -19.49 -6.72
N VAL A 129 -4.86 -20.19 -7.80
CA VAL A 129 -3.69 -19.89 -8.63
C VAL A 129 -3.99 -18.66 -9.49
N LYS A 130 -3.13 -17.65 -9.41
CA LYS A 130 -3.30 -16.37 -10.11
C LYS A 130 -2.06 -15.98 -10.89
N LEU A 131 -2.25 -15.62 -12.15
CA LEU A 131 -1.20 -15.03 -12.99
C LEU A 131 -1.25 -13.49 -12.89
N GLN A 132 -0.28 -12.91 -12.18
CA GLN A 132 -0.22 -11.48 -11.89
C GLN A 132 1.07 -10.83 -12.39
N ILE A 133 0.97 -9.57 -12.81
CA ILE A 133 2.12 -8.73 -13.15
C ILE A 133 2.54 -7.97 -11.89
N VAL A 134 3.83 -8.01 -11.57
CA VAL A 134 4.38 -7.36 -10.38
C VAL A 134 5.32 -6.21 -10.74
N GLN A 135 5.37 -5.20 -9.87
CA GLN A 135 6.39 -4.16 -9.97
C GLN A 135 7.70 -4.65 -9.35
N THR A 136 8.65 -5.03 -10.19
CA THR A 136 9.92 -5.68 -9.80
C THR A 136 10.68 -4.94 -8.69
N GLY A 137 10.81 -3.61 -8.78
CA GLY A 137 11.54 -2.84 -7.76
C GLY A 137 10.89 -2.87 -6.36
N ILE A 138 9.55 -2.91 -6.28
CA ILE A 138 8.85 -3.01 -4.99
C ILE A 138 8.82 -4.45 -4.51
N PHE A 139 8.66 -5.41 -5.43
CA PHE A 139 8.71 -6.83 -5.12
C PHE A 139 10.08 -7.23 -4.53
N ALA A 140 11.18 -6.73 -5.08
CA ALA A 140 12.52 -6.93 -4.53
C ALA A 140 12.68 -6.35 -3.12
N ALA A 141 12.10 -5.18 -2.85
CA ALA A 141 12.08 -4.62 -1.50
C ALA A 141 11.23 -5.47 -0.54
N ALA A 142 10.10 -6.00 -0.99
CA ALA A 142 9.24 -6.87 -0.20
C ALA A 142 9.95 -8.17 0.19
N LEU A 143 10.73 -8.79 -0.72
CA LEU A 143 11.56 -9.97 -0.41
C LEU A 143 12.52 -9.68 0.75
N ARG A 144 13.25 -8.57 0.69
CA ARG A 144 14.17 -8.16 1.76
C ARG A 144 13.46 -7.95 3.10
N VAL A 145 12.27 -7.37 3.09
CA VAL A 145 11.48 -7.18 4.31
C VAL A 145 11.05 -8.54 4.87
N VAL A 146 10.58 -9.47 4.03
CA VAL A 146 10.13 -10.77 4.51
C VAL A 146 11.29 -11.63 5.04
N GLU A 147 12.47 -11.52 4.43
CA GLU A 147 13.66 -12.30 4.81
C GLU A 147 14.38 -11.74 6.05
N TYR A 148 14.51 -10.42 6.17
CA TYR A 148 15.36 -9.80 7.21
C TYR A 148 14.59 -9.13 8.36
N PHE A 149 13.27 -8.94 8.25
CA PHE A 149 12.51 -8.31 9.33
C PHE A 149 11.98 -9.35 10.31
N ASP A 150 12.59 -9.39 11.49
CA ASP A 150 12.13 -10.20 12.61
C ASP A 150 11.20 -9.40 13.54
N PRO A 151 9.89 -9.70 13.57
CA PRO A 151 8.95 -8.97 14.43
C PRO A 151 9.19 -9.21 15.92
N SER A 152 9.91 -10.27 16.30
CA SER A 152 10.22 -10.62 17.70
C SER A 152 11.24 -9.69 18.36
N VAL A 153 12.09 -9.04 17.56
CA VAL A 153 13.11 -8.09 18.04
C VAL A 153 12.48 -6.74 18.39
N VAL A 154 11.30 -6.46 17.84
CA VAL A 154 10.53 -5.25 18.13
C VAL A 154 9.76 -5.47 19.43
N ALA A 155 10.03 -4.66 20.45
CA ALA A 155 9.44 -4.80 21.78
C ALA A 155 7.89 -4.90 21.70
N PRO A 156 7.23 -5.72 22.55
CA PRO A 156 5.80 -6.01 22.44
C PRO A 156 4.89 -4.78 22.59
N GLY A 157 5.38 -3.67 23.15
CA GLY A 157 4.66 -2.39 23.19
C GLY A 157 4.67 -1.59 21.88
N GLU A 158 5.40 -2.08 20.88
CA GLU A 158 5.60 -1.47 19.55
C GLU A 158 5.17 -2.45 18.43
N ALA A 159 5.30 -3.77 18.63
CA ALA A 159 4.90 -4.82 17.68
C ALA A 159 3.39 -5.17 17.66
N SER A 160 2.62 -4.91 18.72
CA SER A 160 1.14 -5.04 18.68
C SER A 160 0.46 -4.00 17.77
N HIS A 161 1.25 -3.16 17.10
CA HIS A 161 0.83 -2.13 16.17
C HIS A 161 1.47 -2.26 14.79
N THR A 162 2.02 -3.42 14.40
CA THR A 162 2.49 -3.69 13.01
C THR A 162 1.67 -4.75 12.31
#